data_AF-A0A1F9ZEX3-F1
#
_entry.id   AF-A0A1F9ZEX3-F1
#
_cell.length_a   1.000
_cell.length_b   1.000
_cell.length_c   1.000
_cell.angle_alpha   90.00
_cell.angle_beta   90.00
_cell.angle_gamma   90.00
#
_symmetry.space_group_name_H-M   'P 1'
#
loop_
_entity.id
_entity.type
_entity.pdbx_description
1 polymer ?
#
loop_
_entity_poly.entity_id
_entity_poly.type
_entity_poly.pdbx_seq_one_letter_code
_entity_poly.pdbx_strand_id
1 'polypeptide(L)'
;MSMPLSDFLRLGAQLPGGFEWVIILIVIAVLLLFGPQKLPELAKSIGRAWGEFRRGKMEVEREIRQEFQQEESKDLGARLRDTARELGIETTGRRDSEIKLEIARRIDGAPDDKVVLVSRILGASETGASPSRLRELIVRSLGM
;
A
#
# COMPACT_ATOMS: atom_id res chain seq x y z
N MET A 1 -20.76 11.05 -61.01
CA MET A 1 -21.28 11.93 -59.94
C MET A 1 -20.70 11.44 -58.63
N SER A 2 -19.55 11.95 -58.22
CA SER A 2 -18.86 11.57 -56.98
C SER A 2 -19.29 12.54 -55.87
N MET A 3 -20.11 12.09 -54.94
CA MET A 3 -20.41 12.88 -53.75
C MET A 3 -19.11 13.13 -52.96
N PRO A 4 -18.82 14.37 -52.54
CA PRO A 4 -17.63 14.67 -51.75
C PRO A 4 -17.77 14.09 -50.34
N LEU A 5 -16.63 13.74 -49.72
CA LEU A 5 -16.58 13.11 -48.40
C LEU A 5 -17.27 13.98 -47.31
N SER A 6 -17.26 15.31 -47.49
CA SER A 6 -17.98 16.26 -46.64
C SER A 6 -19.49 16.07 -46.67
N ASP A 7 -20.05 15.72 -47.83
CA ASP A 7 -21.49 15.58 -48.02
C ASP A 7 -21.95 14.21 -47.53
N PHE A 8 -21.11 13.19 -47.65
CA PHE A 8 -21.34 11.87 -47.04
C PHE A 8 -21.39 11.94 -45.50
N LEU A 9 -20.45 12.69 -44.89
CA LEU A 9 -20.42 12.89 -43.44
C LEU A 9 -21.61 13.72 -42.93
N ARG A 10 -22.05 14.72 -43.71
CA ARG A 10 -23.25 15.53 -43.39
C ARG A 10 -24.55 14.73 -43.55
N LEU A 11 -24.63 13.88 -44.57
CA LEU A 11 -25.78 12.99 -44.78
C LEU A 11 -25.90 11.97 -43.64
N GLY A 12 -24.77 11.43 -43.17
CA GLY A 12 -24.73 10.62 -41.95
C GLY A 12 -25.23 11.40 -40.73
N ALA A 13 -24.67 12.57 -40.45
CA ALA A 13 -24.98 13.35 -39.25
C ALA A 13 -26.44 13.89 -39.17
N GLN A 14 -27.11 14.08 -40.31
CA GLN A 14 -28.49 14.61 -40.36
C GLN A 14 -29.56 13.52 -40.25
N LEU A 15 -29.19 12.24 -40.43
CA LEU A 15 -30.09 11.10 -40.21
C LEU A 15 -30.16 10.78 -38.70
N PRO A 16 -31.36 10.55 -38.14
CA PRO A 16 -31.47 10.01 -36.78
C PRO A 16 -30.70 8.66 -36.75
N GLY A 17 -29.63 8.60 -35.95
CA GLY A 17 -28.70 7.46 -35.93
C GLY A 17 -27.38 7.64 -36.69
N GLY A 18 -27.06 8.83 -37.18
CA GLY A 18 -25.84 9.10 -37.96
C GLY A 18 -24.51 8.62 -37.36
N PHE A 19 -24.36 8.76 -36.04
CA PHE A 19 -23.16 8.32 -35.33
C PHE A 19 -23.02 6.79 -35.30
N GLU A 20 -24.14 6.06 -35.33
CA GLU A 20 -24.16 4.59 -35.32
C GLU A 20 -23.58 4.05 -36.63
N TRP A 21 -23.91 4.68 -37.76
CA TRP A 21 -23.34 4.34 -39.07
C TRP A 21 -21.83 4.56 -39.14
N VAL A 22 -21.33 5.64 -38.52
CA VAL A 22 -19.88 5.90 -38.45
C VAL A 22 -19.17 4.80 -37.66
N ILE A 23 -19.72 4.40 -36.51
CA ILE A 23 -19.18 3.29 -35.70
C ILE A 23 -19.17 1.99 -36.50
N ILE A 24 -20.26 1.66 -37.19
CA ILE A 24 -20.37 0.45 -38.01
C ILE A 24 -19.31 0.44 -39.11
N LEU A 25 -19.12 1.55 -39.83
CA LEU A 25 -18.10 1.66 -40.86
C LEU A 25 -16.69 1.47 -40.31
N ILE A 26 -16.39 2.03 -39.14
CA ILE A 26 -15.09 1.85 -38.47
C ILE A 26 -14.90 0.37 -38.09
N VAL A 27 -15.90 -0.27 -37.48
CA VAL A 27 -15.84 -1.68 -37.11
C VAL A 27 -15.62 -2.55 -38.34
N ILE A 28 -16.37 -2.34 -39.42
CA ILE A 28 -16.19 -3.08 -40.68
C ILE A 28 -14.79 -2.86 -41.25
N ALA A 29 -14.30 -1.62 -41.29
CA ALA A 29 -12.94 -1.33 -41.77
C ALA A 29 -11.88 -2.07 -40.96
N VAL A 30 -11.98 -2.07 -39.62
CA VAL A 30 -11.08 -2.83 -38.74
C VAL A 30 -11.19 -4.34 -39.00
N LEU A 31 -12.40 -4.87 -39.17
CA LEU A 31 -12.63 -6.28 -39.47
C LEU A 31 -12.06 -6.69 -40.83
N LEU A 32 -12.06 -5.80 -41.84
CA LEU A 32 -11.46 -6.08 -43.15
C LEU A 32 -9.93 -6.06 -43.10
N LEU A 33 -9.35 -5.11 -42.36
CA LEU A 33 -7.90 -4.98 -42.22
C LEU A 33 -7.29 -6.12 -41.39
N PHE A 34 -7.92 -6.45 -40.26
CA PHE A 34 -7.37 -7.40 -39.29
C PHE A 34 -8.08 -8.76 -39.31
N GLY A 35 -9.28 -8.85 -39.85
CA GLY A 35 -10.09 -10.07 -39.81
C GLY A 35 -10.93 -10.19 -38.52
N PRO A 36 -12.15 -10.77 -38.60
CA PRO A 36 -13.03 -10.92 -37.44
C PRO A 36 -12.49 -11.83 -36.34
N GLN A 37 -11.56 -12.73 -36.67
CA GLN A 37 -10.94 -13.64 -35.70
C GLN A 37 -9.84 -12.97 -34.86
N LYS A 38 -9.25 -11.85 -35.32
CA LYS A 38 -8.12 -11.21 -34.64
C LYS A 38 -8.53 -10.35 -33.45
N LEU A 39 -9.67 -9.68 -33.49
CA LEU A 39 -10.20 -8.92 -32.36
C LEU A 39 -10.38 -9.77 -31.07
N PRO A 40 -11.04 -10.95 -31.10
CA PRO A 40 -11.18 -11.78 -29.90
C PRO A 40 -9.86 -12.38 -29.44
N GLU A 41 -8.93 -12.67 -30.36
CA GLU A 41 -7.59 -13.17 -30.04
C GLU A 41 -6.75 -12.11 -29.30
N LEU A 42 -6.76 -10.86 -29.80
CA LEU A 42 -6.12 -9.72 -29.15
C LEU A 42 -6.72 -9.44 -27.78
N ALA A 43 -8.05 -9.40 -27.67
CA ALA A 43 -8.73 -9.20 -26.39
C ALA A 43 -8.33 -10.26 -25.34
N LYS A 44 -8.23 -11.53 -25.73
CA LYS A 44 -7.75 -12.61 -24.85
C LYS A 44 -6.31 -12.39 -24.41
N SER A 45 -5.41 -12.02 -25.33
CA SER A 45 -4.00 -11.79 -25.02
C SER A 45 -3.80 -10.61 -24.06
N ILE A 46 -4.49 -9.49 -24.31
CA ILE A 46 -4.48 -8.30 -23.46
C ILE A 46 -5.08 -8.61 -22.10
N GLY A 47 -6.20 -9.33 -22.06
CA GLY A 47 -6.82 -9.75 -20.80
C GLY A 47 -5.92 -10.62 -19.94
N ARG A 48 -5.18 -11.56 -20.56
CA ARG A 48 -4.17 -12.38 -19.86
C ARG A 48 -3.02 -11.51 -19.34
N ALA A 49 -2.45 -10.67 -20.20
CA ALA A 49 -1.34 -9.79 -19.82
C ALA A 49 -1.73 -8.84 -18.68
N TRP A 50 -2.93 -8.25 -18.74
CA TRP A 50 -3.47 -7.41 -17.67
C TRP A 50 -3.69 -8.18 -16.37
N GLY A 51 -4.17 -9.43 -16.47
CA GLY A 51 -4.32 -10.33 -15.33
C GLY A 51 -3.00 -10.62 -14.63
N GLU A 52 -1.98 -11.03 -15.39
CA GLU A 52 -0.64 -11.30 -14.83
C GLU A 52 0.01 -10.03 -14.28
N PHE A 53 -0.13 -8.89 -14.97
CA PHE A 53 0.37 -7.61 -14.46
C PHE A 53 -0.25 -7.24 -13.11
N ARG A 54 -1.57 -7.40 -12.96
CA ARG A 54 -2.25 -7.12 -11.69
C ARG A 54 -1.79 -8.05 -10.57
N ARG A 55 -1.57 -9.34 -10.87
CA ARG A 55 -1.03 -10.31 -9.91
C ARG A 55 0.38 -9.94 -9.48
N GLY A 56 1.27 -9.69 -10.45
CA GLY A 56 2.65 -9.26 -10.18
C GLY A 56 2.71 -7.99 -9.33
N LYS A 57 1.86 -6.99 -9.63
CA LYS A 57 1.78 -5.77 -8.80
C LYS A 57 1.39 -6.07 -7.34
N MET A 58 0.42 -6.95 -7.11
CA MET A 58 0.00 -7.32 -5.75
C MET A 58 1.07 -8.12 -5.01
N GLU A 59 1.83 -8.96 -5.72
CA GLU A 59 2.93 -9.73 -5.13
C GLU A 59 4.06 -8.82 -4.71
N VAL A 60 4.51 -7.91 -5.59
CA VAL A 60 5.51 -6.88 -5.26
C VAL A 60 5.08 -6.00 -4.09
N GLU A 61 3.82 -5.55 -4.05
CA GLU A 61 3.32 -4.75 -2.92
C GLU A 61 3.35 -5.55 -1.59
N ARG A 62 3.07 -6.86 -1.65
CA ARG A 62 3.16 -7.73 -0.47
C ARG A 62 4.59 -7.93 -0.02
N GLU A 63 5.51 -8.22 -0.95
CA GLU A 63 6.93 -8.40 -0.66
C GLU A 63 7.52 -7.15 -0.02
N ILE A 64 7.30 -5.98 -0.63
CA ILE A 64 7.74 -4.69 -0.08
C ILE A 64 7.17 -4.47 1.32
N ARG A 65 5.85 -4.70 1.52
CA ARG A 65 5.24 -4.56 2.85
C ARG A 65 5.83 -5.52 3.88
N GLN A 66 6.13 -6.75 3.50
CA GLN A 66 6.74 -7.75 4.38
C GLN A 66 8.17 -7.38 4.75
N GLU A 67 8.96 -6.90 3.79
CA GLU A 67 10.33 -6.41 4.04
C GLU A 67 10.31 -5.25 5.03
N PHE A 68 9.49 -4.22 4.79
CA PHE A 68 9.34 -3.10 5.71
C PHE A 68 8.88 -3.53 7.11
N GLN A 69 7.88 -4.40 7.21
CA GLN A 69 7.43 -4.92 8.50
C GLN A 69 8.51 -5.72 9.24
N GLN A 70 9.33 -6.46 8.51
CA GLN A 70 10.42 -7.25 9.09
C GLN A 70 11.56 -6.34 9.57
N GLU A 71 11.92 -5.30 8.82
CA GLU A 71 12.88 -4.29 9.26
C GLU A 71 12.39 -3.53 10.50
N GLU A 72 11.13 -3.07 10.49
CA GLU A 72 10.50 -2.39 11.62
C GLU A 72 10.46 -3.30 12.86
N SER A 73 10.13 -4.59 12.69
CA SER A 73 10.12 -5.55 13.80
C SER A 73 11.51 -5.80 14.38
N LYS A 74 12.56 -5.85 13.54
CA LYS A 74 13.96 -6.02 14.00
C LYS A 74 14.45 -4.78 14.77
N ASP A 75 14.18 -3.59 14.25
CA ASP A 75 14.51 -2.31 14.90
C ASP A 75 13.76 -2.16 16.22
N LEU A 76 12.44 -2.42 16.23
CA LEU A 76 11.63 -2.43 17.44
C LEU A 76 12.19 -3.42 18.48
N GLY A 77 12.55 -4.64 18.07
CA GLY A 77 13.18 -5.63 18.95
C GLY A 77 14.50 -5.15 19.56
N ALA A 78 15.33 -4.43 18.81
CA ALA A 78 16.55 -3.83 19.33
C ALA A 78 16.24 -2.75 20.38
N ARG A 79 15.32 -1.82 20.06
CA ARG A 79 14.90 -0.75 20.98
C ARG A 79 14.23 -1.27 22.25
N LEU A 80 13.47 -2.36 22.16
CA LEU A 80 12.88 -3.04 23.32
C LEU A 80 13.97 -3.58 24.25
N ARG A 81 15.03 -4.19 23.70
CA ARG A 81 16.16 -4.69 24.49
C ARG A 81 16.93 -3.55 25.16
N ASP A 82 17.15 -2.45 24.47
CA ASP A 82 17.83 -1.27 25.04
C ASP A 82 16.98 -0.61 26.14
N THR A 83 15.68 -0.49 25.91
CA THR A 83 14.72 -0.01 26.91
C THR A 83 14.70 -0.91 28.15
N ALA A 84 14.65 -2.23 27.95
CA ALA A 84 14.66 -3.20 29.03
C ALA A 84 15.94 -3.09 29.86
N ARG A 85 17.10 -2.89 29.23
CA ARG A 85 18.38 -2.66 29.92
C ARG A 85 18.33 -1.42 30.82
N GLU A 86 17.75 -0.32 30.34
CA GLU A 86 17.61 0.92 31.12
C GLU A 86 16.70 0.76 32.36
N LEU A 87 15.67 -0.07 32.22
CA LEU A 87 14.71 -0.38 33.29
C LEU A 87 15.18 -1.54 34.18
N GLY A 88 16.38 -2.08 33.97
CA GLY A 88 16.91 -3.22 34.73
C GLY A 88 16.06 -4.48 34.58
N ILE A 89 15.47 -4.69 33.40
CA ILE A 89 14.67 -5.87 33.04
C ILE A 89 15.60 -6.88 32.38
N GLU A 90 15.63 -8.10 32.90
CA GLU A 90 16.30 -9.23 32.27
C GLU A 90 15.62 -9.57 30.93
N THR A 91 16.39 -9.57 29.84
CA THR A 91 15.91 -9.86 28.46
C THR A 91 16.29 -11.24 27.95
N THR A 92 17.27 -11.90 28.57
CA THR A 92 17.85 -13.15 28.07
C THR A 92 16.80 -14.27 28.04
N GLY A 93 16.61 -14.88 26.87
CA GLY A 93 15.66 -15.98 26.70
C GLY A 93 14.18 -15.57 26.71
N ARG A 94 13.86 -14.27 26.76
CA ARG A 94 12.48 -13.79 26.75
C ARG A 94 12.01 -13.43 25.35
N ARG A 95 10.71 -13.59 25.10
CA ARG A 95 10.08 -13.14 23.85
C ARG A 95 9.83 -11.64 23.90
N ASP A 96 9.84 -10.98 22.74
CA ASP A 96 9.60 -9.54 22.63
C ASP A 96 8.24 -9.12 23.24
N SER A 97 7.20 -9.96 23.15
CA SER A 97 5.91 -9.72 23.80
C SER A 97 5.98 -9.71 25.33
N GLU A 98 6.84 -10.55 25.91
CA GLU A 98 7.05 -10.60 27.36
C GLU A 98 7.87 -9.40 27.83
N ILE A 99 8.84 -8.97 27.02
CA ILE A 99 9.63 -7.76 27.26
C ILE A 99 8.74 -6.52 27.18
N LYS A 100 7.88 -6.40 26.16
CA LYS A 100 6.90 -5.31 26.01
C LYS A 100 6.01 -5.17 27.25
N LEU A 101 5.39 -6.27 27.70
CA LEU A 101 4.52 -6.26 28.88
C LEU A 101 5.26 -5.83 30.15
N GLU A 102 6.50 -6.31 30.31
CA GLU A 102 7.33 -5.95 31.47
C GLU A 102 7.73 -4.46 31.45
N ILE A 103 8.08 -3.93 30.27
CA ILE A 103 8.38 -2.51 30.08
C ILE A 103 7.15 -1.68 30.46
N ALA A 104 5.95 -2.01 29.97
CA ALA A 104 4.74 -1.27 30.32
C ALA A 104 4.42 -1.33 31.83
N ARG A 105 4.62 -2.48 32.48
CA ARG A 105 4.41 -2.56 33.94
C ARG A 105 5.41 -1.73 34.73
N ARG A 106 6.68 -1.71 34.32
CA ARG A 106 7.73 -0.94 35.02
C ARG A 106 7.70 0.54 34.70
N ILE A 107 7.24 0.92 33.51
CA ILE A 107 7.23 2.33 33.10
C ILE A 107 6.25 3.16 33.92
N ASP A 108 5.18 2.58 34.47
CA ASP A 108 4.21 3.32 35.30
C ASP A 108 4.82 3.79 36.63
N GLY A 109 5.73 3.01 37.22
CA GLY A 109 6.43 3.36 38.46
C GLY A 109 7.84 3.94 38.25
N ALA A 110 8.28 4.12 37.00
CA ALA A 110 9.62 4.59 36.70
C ALA A 110 9.80 6.07 37.05
N PRO A 111 11.00 6.50 37.49
CA PRO A 111 11.37 7.91 37.60
C PRO A 111 11.17 8.67 36.27
N ASP A 112 10.81 9.96 36.34
CA ASP A 112 10.49 10.76 35.16
C ASP A 112 11.66 10.89 34.17
N ASP A 113 12.90 10.94 34.67
CA ASP A 113 14.12 10.93 33.87
C ASP A 113 14.25 9.64 33.03
N LYS A 114 13.91 8.48 33.63
CA LYS A 114 13.89 7.21 32.91
C LYS A 114 12.77 7.16 31.87
N VAL A 115 11.60 7.71 32.17
CA VAL A 115 10.49 7.80 31.20
C VAL A 115 10.89 8.62 29.98
N VAL A 116 11.56 9.75 30.19
CA VAL A 116 12.07 10.58 29.09
C VAL A 116 13.11 9.81 28.27
N LEU A 117 14.01 9.07 28.91
CA LEU A 117 15.03 8.28 28.22
C LEU A 117 14.40 7.15 27.38
N VAL A 118 13.49 6.38 27.97
CA VAL A 118 12.79 5.27 27.31
C VAL A 118 11.95 5.75 26.13
N SER A 119 11.25 6.88 26.28
CA SER A 119 10.46 7.45 25.17
C SER A 119 11.32 7.79 23.95
N ARG A 120 12.57 8.25 24.16
CA ARG A 120 13.51 8.51 23.06
C ARG A 120 14.00 7.22 22.40
N ILE A 121 14.31 6.19 23.19
CA ILE A 121 14.77 4.89 22.64
C ILE A 121 13.67 4.24 21.79
N LEU A 122 12.42 4.25 22.25
CA LEU A 122 11.30 3.66 21.52
C LEU A 122 10.77 4.53 20.38
N GLY A 123 11.24 5.77 20.24
CA GLY A 123 10.71 6.73 19.27
C GLY A 123 9.32 7.25 19.63
N ALA A 124 8.91 7.11 20.90
CA ALA A 124 7.64 7.56 21.46
C ALA A 124 7.76 8.93 22.14
N SER A 125 8.58 9.84 21.59
CA SER A 125 8.84 11.16 22.16
C SER A 125 8.08 12.26 21.43
N GLU A 126 7.36 13.11 22.17
CA GLU A 126 6.78 14.36 21.70
C GLU A 126 7.51 15.55 22.34
N THR A 127 7.81 16.60 21.57
CA THR A 127 8.54 17.78 22.08
C THR A 127 7.71 18.50 23.14
N GLY A 128 8.27 18.67 24.34
CA GLY A 128 7.59 19.34 25.45
C GLY A 128 6.50 18.51 26.14
N ALA A 129 6.39 17.22 25.83
CA ALA A 129 5.42 16.34 26.48
C ALA A 129 5.74 16.11 27.96
N SER A 130 4.69 16.05 28.79
CA SER A 130 4.81 15.73 30.21
C SER A 130 5.18 14.26 30.42
N PRO A 131 5.82 13.89 31.55
CA PRO A 131 6.14 12.49 31.84
C PRO A 131 4.93 11.54 31.78
N SER A 132 3.75 12.01 32.20
CA SER A 132 2.51 11.24 32.10
C SER A 132 2.12 10.95 30.65
N ARG A 133 2.28 11.94 29.75
CA ARG A 133 2.00 11.76 28.32
C ARG A 133 3.01 10.82 27.67
N LEU A 134 4.27 10.89 28.08
CA LEU A 134 5.31 9.98 27.60
C LEU A 134 5.04 8.53 28.01
N ARG A 135 4.54 8.28 29.23
CA ARG A 135 4.12 6.92 29.67
C ARG A 135 3.03 6.36 28.75
N GLU A 136 2.02 7.16 28.44
CA GLU A 136 0.94 6.78 27.51
C GLU A 136 1.46 6.47 26.10
N LEU A 137 2.33 7.34 25.57
CA LEU A 137 2.93 7.15 24.23
C LEU A 137 3.82 5.90 24.18
N ILE A 138 4.57 5.63 25.25
CA ILE A 138 5.36 4.40 25.39
C ILE A 138 4.45 3.18 25.33
N VAL A 139 3.42 3.10 26.17
CA VAL A 139 2.50 1.94 26.19
C VAL A 139 1.86 1.73 24.83
N ARG A 140 1.38 2.81 24.19
CA ARG A 140 0.77 2.76 22.86
C ARG A 140 1.76 2.28 21.79
N SER A 141 3.02 2.70 21.84
CA SER A 141 4.06 2.28 20.88
C SER A 141 4.40 0.78 20.99
N LEU A 142 4.17 0.17 22.16
CA LEU A 142 4.38 -1.26 22.35
C LEU A 142 3.25 -2.12 21.75
N GLY A 143 2.15 -1.50 21.31
CA GLY A 143 0.98 -2.16 20.76
C GLY A 143 0.04 -2.72 21.83
N MET A 144 -0.01 -2.07 23.00
CA MET A 144 -0.92 -2.35 24.11
C MET A 144 -2.01 -1.30 24.23
#